data_AF-A0A7C3EL67-F1
#
_entry.id   AF-A0A7C3EL67-F1
#
_cell.length_a   1.000
_cell.length_b   1.000
_cell.length_c   1.000
_cell.angle_alpha   90.00
_cell.angle_beta   90.00
_cell.angle_gamma   90.00
#
_symmetry.space_group_name_H-M   'P 1'
#
loop_
_entity.id
_entity.type
_entity.pdbx_description
1 polymer ?
#
loop_
_entity_poly.entity_id
_entity_poly.type
_entity_poly.pdbx_seq_one_letter_code
_entity_poly.pdbx_strand_id
1 'polypeptide(L)'
;MGRIGKLFGGALVAGGKLKSTGTIEGGDGLWYSPNTGATNESGFSALPGGYRNHLGPCNTTGDNGHWWSATEYNATTSWTRYLNCNATYVSRYSSIKGNGFSVRCVRD
;
A
#
# COMPACT_ATOMS: atom_id res chain seq x y z
N MET A 1 1.26 11.65 19.99
CA MET A 1 0.08 11.35 19.15
C MET A 1 -0.38 12.63 18.48
N GLY A 2 -0.06 12.89 17.21
CA GLY A 2 -0.35 14.18 16.60
C GLY A 2 -0.43 14.13 15.07
N ARG A 3 -1.53 14.69 14.55
CA ARG A 3 -1.66 15.38 13.26
C ARG A 3 -1.60 14.60 11.93
N ILE A 4 -2.12 13.38 11.87
CA ILE A 4 -2.43 12.74 10.56
C ILE A 4 -3.86 12.22 10.43
N GLY A 5 -4.69 12.31 11.49
CA GLY A 5 -6.05 11.78 11.49
C GLY A 5 -7.12 12.66 10.83
N LYS A 6 -6.84 13.94 10.53
CA LYS A 6 -7.90 14.93 10.26
C LYS A 6 -8.01 15.46 8.83
N LEU A 7 -7.13 15.07 7.90
CA LEU A 7 -7.14 15.62 6.54
C LEU A 7 -7.83 14.74 5.47
N PHE A 8 -8.17 13.47 5.77
CA PHE A 8 -8.71 12.56 4.74
C PHE A 8 -9.76 11.55 5.26
N GLY A 9 -10.64 11.91 6.21
CA GLY A 9 -11.73 11.02 6.63
C GLY A 9 -11.30 9.78 7.46
N GLY A 10 -10.06 9.74 7.93
CA GLY A 10 -9.51 8.64 8.73
C GLY A 10 -8.88 7.51 7.90
N ALA A 11 -8.18 6.60 8.58
CA ALA A 11 -7.48 5.46 7.94
C ALA A 11 -8.42 4.55 7.13
N LEU A 12 -9.74 4.63 7.39
CA LEU A 12 -10.80 3.83 6.76
C LEU A 12 -11.06 4.13 5.29
N VAL A 13 -10.73 5.35 4.82
CA VAL A 13 -10.91 5.77 3.41
C VAL A 13 -9.61 6.22 2.76
N ALA A 14 -8.56 6.44 3.56
CA ALA A 14 -7.26 6.87 3.06
C ALA A 14 -6.63 5.88 2.08
N GLY A 15 -6.94 4.58 2.19
CA GLY A 15 -6.40 3.57 1.28
C GLY A 15 -6.87 3.75 -0.16
N GLY A 16 -8.16 4.04 -0.35
CA GLY A 16 -8.74 4.34 -1.66
C GLY A 16 -8.10 5.56 -2.33
N LYS A 17 -7.87 6.62 -1.58
CA LYS A 17 -7.23 7.85 -2.09
C LYS A 17 -5.75 7.68 -2.45
N LEU A 18 -5.10 6.62 -1.95
CA LEU A 18 -3.70 6.29 -2.25
C LEU A 18 -3.56 5.42 -3.50
N LYS A 19 -4.48 4.48 -3.72
CA LYS A 19 -4.41 3.53 -4.85
C LYS A 19 -4.47 4.24 -6.20
N SER A 20 -3.70 3.73 -7.16
CA SER A 20 -3.95 4.06 -8.57
C SER A 20 -5.35 3.59 -8.98
N THR A 21 -5.98 4.34 -9.87
CA THR A 21 -7.26 3.97 -10.49
C THR A 21 -7.09 2.88 -11.54
N GLY A 22 -8.22 2.37 -12.05
CA GLY A 22 -8.25 1.33 -13.08
C GLY A 22 -8.10 -0.09 -12.52
N THR A 23 -8.41 -1.07 -13.36
CA THR A 23 -8.29 -2.49 -13.05
C THR A 23 -7.65 -3.30 -14.18
N ILE A 24 -7.11 -4.47 -13.85
CA ILE A 24 -6.57 -5.42 -14.84
C ILE A 24 -7.69 -5.87 -15.79
N GLU A 25 -8.87 -6.14 -15.25
CA GLU A 25 -10.05 -6.56 -16.02
C GLU A 25 -10.61 -5.44 -16.90
N GLY A 26 -10.45 -4.19 -16.48
CA GLY A 26 -10.77 -3.00 -17.27
C GLY A 26 -9.71 -2.64 -18.31
N GLY A 27 -8.51 -3.23 -18.23
CA GLY A 27 -7.38 -2.94 -19.11
C GLY A 27 -6.75 -1.56 -18.91
N ASP A 28 -7.12 -0.85 -17.85
CA ASP A 28 -6.72 0.54 -17.57
C ASP A 28 -5.95 0.69 -16.25
N GLY A 29 -5.67 -0.42 -15.56
CA GLY A 29 -4.91 -0.40 -14.30
C GLY A 29 -4.20 -1.71 -13.99
N LEU A 30 -3.55 -1.71 -12.82
CA LEU A 30 -2.78 -2.85 -12.32
C LEU A 30 -3.43 -3.58 -11.15
N TRP A 31 -4.49 -3.02 -10.55
CA TRP A 31 -5.24 -3.67 -9.47
C TRP A 31 -6.27 -4.65 -10.04
N TYR A 32 -6.56 -5.74 -9.35
CA TYR A 32 -7.73 -6.53 -9.68
C TYR A 32 -9.03 -5.80 -9.30
N SER A 33 -10.09 -6.08 -10.04
CA SER A 33 -11.45 -5.68 -9.71
C SER A 33 -11.82 -6.21 -8.32
N PRO A 34 -12.49 -5.41 -7.47
CA PRO A 34 -13.18 -4.15 -7.78
C PRO A 34 -12.33 -2.88 -7.63
N ASN A 35 -11.09 -2.96 -7.14
CA ASN A 35 -10.28 -1.80 -6.73
C ASN A 35 -11.09 -0.75 -5.90
N THR A 36 -11.83 -1.22 -4.90
CA THR A 36 -12.82 -0.47 -4.12
C THR A 36 -12.30 0.88 -3.63
N GLY A 37 -13.02 1.95 -3.97
CA GLY A 37 -12.77 3.31 -3.50
C GLY A 37 -11.49 3.95 -4.02
N ALA A 38 -10.84 3.38 -5.04
CA ALA A 38 -9.66 3.98 -5.64
C ALA A 38 -10.00 5.31 -6.32
N THR A 39 -9.41 6.40 -5.85
CA THR A 39 -9.57 7.74 -6.46
C THR A 39 -8.24 8.41 -6.79
N ASN A 40 -7.13 7.91 -6.24
CA ASN A 40 -5.80 8.51 -6.38
C ASN A 40 -5.73 10.02 -6.04
N GLU A 41 -6.67 10.55 -5.24
CA GLU A 41 -6.72 11.98 -4.84
C GLU A 41 -5.46 12.45 -4.11
N SER A 42 -4.69 11.52 -3.53
CA SER A 42 -3.42 11.84 -2.89
C SER A 42 -2.28 12.14 -3.86
N GLY A 43 -2.42 11.77 -5.14
CA GLY A 43 -1.34 11.79 -6.13
C GLY A 43 -0.27 10.71 -5.93
N PHE A 44 -0.36 9.89 -4.87
CA PHE A 44 0.65 8.88 -4.54
C PHE A 44 0.74 7.76 -5.58
N SER A 45 -0.37 7.43 -6.24
CA SER A 45 -0.46 6.41 -7.28
C SER A 45 0.12 5.07 -6.83
N ALA A 46 -0.44 4.51 -5.75
CA ALA A 46 -0.02 3.23 -5.19
C ALA A 46 -0.35 2.09 -6.17
N LEU A 47 0.69 1.40 -6.65
CA LEU A 47 0.58 0.23 -7.53
C LEU A 47 0.66 -1.08 -6.73
N PRO A 48 -0.06 -2.14 -7.12
CA PRO A 48 -0.03 -3.42 -6.41
C PRO A 48 1.22 -4.21 -6.77
N GLY A 49 2.36 -3.79 -6.19
CA GLY A 49 3.67 -4.37 -6.46
C GLY A 49 3.93 -5.74 -5.84
N GLY A 50 2.93 -6.36 -5.21
CA GLY A 50 3.12 -7.57 -4.41
C GLY A 50 4.18 -7.39 -3.32
N TYR A 51 4.72 -8.49 -2.80
CA TYR A 51 5.89 -8.45 -1.94
C TYR A 51 6.77 -9.69 -2.11
N ARG A 52 8.06 -9.57 -1.84
CA ARG A 52 8.95 -10.73 -1.72
C ARG A 52 9.11 -11.08 -0.25
N ASN A 53 8.78 -12.30 0.13
CA ASN A 53 9.04 -12.79 1.48
C ASN A 53 10.50 -13.27 1.59
N HIS A 54 11.08 -13.23 2.79
CA HIS A 54 12.43 -13.73 3.06
C HIS A 54 12.63 -15.21 2.72
N LEU A 55 11.55 -16.00 2.61
CA LEU A 55 11.57 -17.41 2.21
C LEU A 55 11.39 -17.67 0.70
N GLY A 56 11.11 -16.64 -0.11
CA GLY A 56 10.81 -16.81 -1.54
C GLY A 56 9.86 -15.75 -2.11
N PRO A 57 9.58 -15.79 -3.43
CA PRO A 57 8.66 -14.83 -4.05
C PRO A 57 7.23 -15.04 -3.54
N CYS A 58 6.59 -13.98 -3.02
CA CYS A 58 5.17 -13.99 -2.66
C CYS A 58 4.36 -13.22 -3.71
N ASN A 59 3.75 -13.94 -4.65
CA ASN A 59 3.04 -13.33 -5.76
C ASN A 59 1.60 -13.00 -5.35
N THR A 60 1.36 -11.76 -4.90
CA THR A 60 0.03 -11.14 -4.72
C THR A 60 -0.10 -9.89 -5.60
N THR A 61 0.59 -9.92 -6.74
CA THR A 61 0.59 -8.85 -7.74
C THR A 61 -0.85 -8.65 -8.22
N GLY A 62 -1.33 -7.40 -8.18
CA GLY A 62 -2.71 -7.04 -8.52
C GLY A 62 -3.70 -7.00 -7.35
N ASP A 63 -3.57 -7.89 -6.37
CA ASP A 63 -4.49 -7.92 -5.21
C ASP A 63 -4.04 -7.03 -4.06
N ASN A 64 -2.72 -6.92 -3.88
CA ASN A 64 -2.13 -6.28 -2.73
C ASN A 64 -0.94 -5.42 -3.12
N GLY A 65 -0.83 -4.30 -2.39
CA GLY A 65 0.33 -3.43 -2.45
C GLY A 65 0.95 -3.31 -1.07
N HIS A 66 2.26 -3.47 -1.01
CA HIS A 66 3.03 -3.30 0.22
C HIS A 66 4.14 -2.27 -0.01
N TRP A 67 4.26 -1.32 0.92
CA TRP A 67 5.30 -0.29 0.89
C TRP A 67 6.03 -0.23 2.21
N TRP A 68 7.35 -0.11 2.14
CA TRP A 68 8.17 0.21 3.30
C TRP A 68 7.87 1.62 3.80
N SER A 69 7.78 1.77 5.13
CA SER A 69 7.85 3.08 5.78
C SER A 69 9.29 3.31 6.25
N ALA A 70 9.79 4.53 6.10
CA ALA A 70 11.12 4.92 6.60
C ALA A 70 11.27 4.81 8.12
N THR A 71 10.17 4.63 8.86
CA THR A 71 10.18 4.46 10.30
C THR A 71 10.48 3.01 10.68
N GLU A 72 11.57 2.83 11.42
CA GLU A 72 11.90 1.55 12.06
C GLU A 72 10.89 1.19 13.16
N TYR A 73 10.55 -0.10 13.29
CA TYR A 73 9.78 -0.59 14.44
C TYR A 73 10.71 -1.16 15.52
N ASN A 74 11.68 -1.99 15.12
CA ASN A 74 12.75 -2.50 15.98
C ASN A 74 13.95 -2.99 15.15
N ALA A 75 14.98 -3.53 15.83
CA ALA A 75 16.22 -3.99 15.21
C ALA A 75 16.01 -4.94 14.01
N THR A 76 14.96 -5.76 14.01
CA THR A 76 14.70 -6.78 12.98
C THR A 76 13.50 -6.48 12.08
N THR A 77 12.68 -5.47 12.38
CA THR A 77 11.44 -5.16 11.66
C THR A 77 11.24 -3.66 11.43
N SER A 78 10.58 -3.32 10.32
CA SER A 78 10.20 -1.94 9.98
C SER A 78 8.70 -1.86 9.73
N TRP A 79 8.15 -0.64 9.85
CA TRP A 79 6.75 -0.42 9.55
C TRP A 79 6.48 -0.57 8.05
N THR A 80 5.38 -1.24 7.70
CA THR A 80 4.89 -1.39 6.33
C THR A 80 3.48 -0.87 6.22
N ARG A 81 3.17 -0.34 5.02
CA ARG A 81 1.81 0.02 4.62
C ARG A 81 1.27 -1.04 3.70
N TYR A 82 -0.01 -1.34 3.87
CA TYR A 82 -0.72 -2.36 3.10
C TYR A 82 -2.01 -1.80 2.54
N LEU A 83 -2.25 -2.08 1.26
CA LEU A 83 -3.49 -1.82 0.55
C LEU A 83 -3.98 -3.10 -0.13
N ASN A 84 -5.30 -3.23 -0.23
CA ASN A 84 -5.96 -4.34 -0.91
C ASN A 84 -6.99 -3.82 -1.91
N CYS A 85 -7.16 -4.54 -3.01
CA CYS A 85 -8.15 -4.25 -4.06
C CYS A 85 -9.58 -4.14 -3.48
N ASN A 86 -9.97 -4.98 -2.52
CA ASN A 86 -11.31 -4.98 -1.95
C ASN A 86 -11.54 -3.96 -0.82
N ALA A 87 -10.48 -3.27 -0.36
CA ALA A 87 -10.53 -2.39 0.79
C ALA A 87 -10.33 -0.92 0.43
N THR A 88 -11.04 -0.05 1.15
CA THR A 88 -10.88 1.42 1.09
C THR A 88 -9.87 1.95 2.11
N TYR A 89 -9.49 1.11 3.09
CA TYR A 89 -8.64 1.52 4.21
C TYR A 89 -7.16 1.18 3.96
N VAL A 90 -6.29 1.88 4.68
CA VAL A 90 -4.85 1.59 4.70
C VAL A 90 -4.48 0.94 6.03
N SER A 91 -3.86 -0.24 5.96
CA SER A 91 -3.35 -0.93 7.15
C SER A 91 -1.86 -0.66 7.35
N ARG A 92 -1.42 -0.84 8.60
CA ARG A 92 -0.02 -0.79 8.98
C ARG A 92 0.38 -2.06 9.70
N TYR A 93 1.49 -2.66 9.29
CA TYR A 93 2.05 -3.85 9.93
C TYR A 93 3.52 -3.63 10.25
N SER A 94 4.08 -4.40 11.18
CA SER A 94 5.53 -4.54 11.35
C SER A 94 6.00 -5.73 10.52
N SER A 95 6.99 -5.55 9.66
CA SER A 95 7.51 -6.62 8.80
C SER A 95 9.01 -6.75 8.92
N ILE A 96 9.51 -7.99 8.84
CA ILE A 96 10.93 -8.31 8.95
C ILE A 96 11.70 -7.60 7.85
N LYS A 97 12.80 -6.90 8.22
CA LYS A 97 13.61 -6.09 7.31
C LYS A 97 14.18 -6.88 6.11
N GLY A 98 14.22 -8.20 6.21
CA GLY A 98 14.60 -9.11 5.11
C GLY A 98 13.55 -9.30 4.01
N ASN A 99 12.34 -8.75 4.15
CA ASN A 99 11.33 -8.81 3.09
C ASN A 99 11.58 -7.74 1.99
N GLY A 100 11.27 -8.04 0.74
CA GLY A 100 11.31 -7.08 -0.36
C GLY A 100 9.94 -6.44 -0.56
N PHE A 101 9.72 -5.22 -0.04
CA PHE A 101 8.56 -4.40 -0.40
C PHE A 101 8.96 -3.27 -1.34
N SER A 102 7.98 -2.71 -2.06
CA SER A 102 8.24 -1.58 -2.94
C SER A 102 8.75 -0.37 -2.14
N VAL A 103 9.91 0.15 -2.55
CA VAL A 103 10.50 1.37 -2.01
C VAL A 103 10.12 2.50 -2.95
N ARG A 104 9.49 3.56 -2.44
CA ARG A 104 9.25 4.78 -3.21
C ARG A 104 9.83 5.93 -2.41
N CYS A 105 10.89 6.54 -2.93
CA CYS A 105 11.49 7.71 -2.30
C CYS A 105 10.45 8.84 -2.32
N VAL A 106 10.05 9.31 -1.13
CA VAL A 106 9.32 10.57 -1.02
C VAL A 106 10.40 11.65 -1.02
N ARG A 107 10.46 12.47 -2.08
CA ARG A 107 11.27 13.68 -2.07
C ARG A 107 10.55 14.68 -1.15
N ASP A 108 11.25 15.13 -0.11
CA ASP A 108 10.84 16.26 0.76
C ASP A 108 10.88 17.57 -0.03
#